data_AF-A0A1E3J3B9-F1
#
_entry.id   AF-A0A1E3J3B9-F1
#
_cell.length_a   1.000
_cell.length_b   1.000
_cell.length_c   1.000
_cell.angle_alpha   90.00
_cell.angle_beta   90.00
_cell.angle_gamma   90.00
#
_symmetry.space_group_name_H-M   'P 1'
#
loop_
_entity.id
_entity.type
_entity.pdbx_description
1 polymer ?
#
loop_
_entity_poly.entity_id
_entity_poly.type
_entity_poly.pdbx_seq_one_letter_code
_entity_poly.pdbx_strand_id
1 'polypeptide(L)'
;MLISPSKIHAALTDVLSSNHANGPHTALLITPQGRLMSRASINLDDEDSDDGNGAPNGNGEGVDEPYLDPPARVRLLLGLASQWNEGSSAKMECELGRLHFTSLSLGASETPSPSVVSQKLLPESKPAKVDRLLLVLNGRGTGWDVLAAKSEEFKKAWKS
;
A
#
# COMPACT_ATOMS: atom_id res chain seq x y z
N MET A 1 -11.78 9.41 -14.29
CA MET A 1 -10.49 9.98 -13.83
C MET A 1 -9.37 9.08 -14.35
N LEU A 2 -8.59 9.51 -15.33
CA LEU A 2 -7.39 8.80 -15.78
C LEU A 2 -6.24 9.23 -14.87
N ILE A 3 -5.95 8.45 -13.83
CA ILE A 3 -4.90 8.77 -12.86
C ILE A 3 -3.57 8.28 -13.43
N SER A 4 -2.62 9.20 -13.62
CA SER A 4 -1.28 8.87 -14.13
C SER A 4 -0.54 7.97 -13.13
N PRO A 5 0.02 6.83 -13.56
CA PRO A 5 0.80 5.94 -12.68
C PRO A 5 1.92 6.67 -11.92
N SER A 6 2.59 7.62 -12.57
CA SER A 6 3.67 8.42 -11.97
C SER A 6 3.15 9.30 -10.83
N LYS A 7 1.95 9.88 -10.97
CA LYS A 7 1.33 10.69 -9.91
C LYS A 7 0.94 9.84 -8.70
N ILE A 8 0.42 8.64 -8.94
CA ILE A 8 0.09 7.69 -7.86
C ILE A 8 1.36 7.31 -7.10
N HIS A 9 2.42 6.95 -7.84
CA HIS A 9 3.68 6.59 -7.21
C HIS A 9 4.25 7.75 -6.40
N ALA A 10 4.30 8.97 -6.94
CA ALA A 10 4.76 10.14 -6.20
C ALA A 10 3.94 10.38 -4.92
N ALA A 11 2.60 10.34 -5.01
CA ALA A 11 1.75 10.48 -3.83
C ALA A 11 1.95 9.37 -2.78
N LEU A 12 2.26 8.13 -3.22
CA LEU A 12 2.61 7.04 -2.31
C LEU A 12 3.99 7.23 -1.69
N THR A 13 4.94 7.82 -2.40
CA THR A 13 6.27 8.14 -1.87
C THR A 13 6.21 9.27 -0.85
N ASP A 14 5.39 10.30 -1.09
CA ASP A 14 5.27 11.48 -0.21
C ASP A 14 4.74 11.14 1.20
N VAL A 15 3.99 10.03 1.33
CA VAL A 15 3.50 9.58 2.64
C VAL A 15 4.52 8.75 3.41
N LEU A 16 5.62 8.33 2.79
CA LEU A 16 6.64 7.53 3.45
C LEU A 16 7.56 8.38 4.32
N SER A 17 8.18 7.75 5.31
CA SER A 17 9.18 8.35 6.18
C SER A 17 10.31 7.36 6.43
N SER A 18 11.56 7.82 6.32
CA SER A 18 12.73 7.05 6.78
C SER A 18 12.79 6.94 8.30
N ASN A 19 12.27 7.94 9.02
CA ASN A 19 12.12 7.87 10.46
C ASN A 19 10.85 7.10 10.82
N HIS A 20 11.04 5.94 11.45
CA HIS A 20 10.01 5.02 11.96
C HIS A 20 8.94 5.67 12.83
N ALA A 21 9.30 6.67 13.64
CA ALA A 21 8.36 7.37 14.50
C ALA A 21 7.40 8.28 13.70
N ASN A 22 7.84 8.75 12.53
CA ASN A 22 7.19 9.83 11.79
C ASN A 22 6.31 9.36 10.62
N GLY A 23 6.37 8.10 10.24
CA GLY A 23 5.53 7.60 9.16
C GLY A 23 5.79 6.16 8.73
N PRO A 24 4.96 5.66 7.80
CA PRO A 24 5.13 4.33 7.23
C PRO A 24 6.39 4.23 6.37
N HIS A 25 6.97 3.05 6.30
CA HIS A 25 8.09 2.74 5.39
C HIS A 25 7.61 2.06 4.10
N THR A 26 6.38 1.54 4.06
CA THR A 26 5.78 0.94 2.85
C THR A 26 4.34 1.41 2.66
N ALA A 27 3.97 1.70 1.41
CA ALA A 27 2.61 2.04 1.01
C ALA A 27 2.20 1.24 -0.23
N LEU A 28 1.01 0.64 -0.20
CA LEU A 28 0.44 -0.13 -1.30
C LEU A 28 -0.92 0.43 -1.68
N LEU A 29 -1.18 0.52 -2.98
CA LEU A 29 -2.50 0.77 -3.54
C LEU A 29 -2.97 -0.49 -4.27
N ILE A 30 -4.07 -1.07 -3.82
CA ILE A 30 -4.52 -2.40 -4.22
C ILE A 30 -5.98 -2.32 -4.65
N THR A 31 -6.38 -3.11 -5.66
CA THR A 31 -7.79 -3.30 -5.99
C THR A 31 -8.47 -4.23 -4.98
N PRO A 32 -9.81 -4.24 -4.89
CA PRO A 32 -10.55 -5.16 -4.00
C PRO A 32 -10.33 -6.64 -4.35
N GLN A 33 -9.86 -6.93 -5.56
CA GLN A 33 -9.51 -8.28 -6.00
C GLN A 33 -8.09 -8.69 -5.58
N GLY A 34 -7.40 -7.88 -4.77
CA GLY A 34 -6.03 -8.15 -4.33
C GLY A 34 -4.96 -7.85 -5.38
N ARG A 35 -5.30 -7.14 -6.46
CA ARG A 35 -4.33 -6.76 -7.50
C ARG A 35 -3.58 -5.49 -7.09
N LEU A 36 -2.26 -5.54 -7.06
CA LEU A 36 -1.42 -4.37 -6.84
C LEU A 36 -1.55 -3.39 -8.02
N MET A 37 -1.88 -2.14 -7.72
CA MET A 37 -1.89 -1.04 -8.70
C MET A 37 -0.59 -0.23 -8.66
N SER A 38 -0.14 0.12 -7.46
CA SER A 38 1.11 0.86 -7.25
C SER A 38 1.65 0.58 -5.85
N ARG A 39 2.97 0.76 -5.69
CA ARG A 39 3.71 0.54 -4.44
C ARG A 39 4.80 1.58 -4.33
N ALA A 40 5.04 2.05 -3.12
CA ALA A 40 6.27 2.73 -2.72
C ALA A 40 6.81 2.11 -1.43
N SER A 41 8.12 2.03 -1.30
CA SER A 41 8.79 1.55 -0.08
C SER A 41 10.16 2.17 0.07
N ILE A 42 10.58 2.39 1.31
CA ILE A 42 11.95 2.77 1.68
C ILE A 42 12.66 1.51 2.16
N ASN A 43 13.87 1.26 1.66
CA ASN A 43 14.75 0.23 2.23
C ASN A 43 15.29 0.77 3.56
N LEU A 44 15.10 0.00 4.61
CA LEU A 44 15.60 0.36 5.94
C LEU A 44 17.04 -0.12 6.14
N ASP A 45 17.55 -0.94 5.21
CA ASP A 45 18.87 -1.59 5.28
C ASP A 45 20.00 -0.77 4.61
N ASP A 46 19.69 0.34 3.93
CA ASP A 46 20.68 1.11 3.16
C ASP A 46 21.50 2.11 4.02
N GLU A 47 21.41 2.08 5.35
CA GLU A 47 22.26 2.90 6.24
C GLU A 47 23.56 2.19 6.70
N ASP A 48 23.83 0.95 6.27
CA ASP A 48 25.05 0.17 6.65
C ASP A 48 25.83 -0.43 5.46
N SER A 49 25.77 0.20 4.27
CA SER A 49 26.75 -0.09 3.21
C SER A 49 27.89 0.93 3.24
N ASP A 50 28.64 0.96 4.34
CA ASP A 50 29.99 1.55 4.34
C ASP A 50 31.02 0.47 4.00
N ASP A 51 31.77 0.77 2.96
CA ASP A 51 32.73 -0.08 2.29
C ASP A 51 34.03 -0.07 3.11
N GLY A 52 34.19 -0.92 4.13
CA GLY A 52 35.47 -0.92 4.86
C GLY A 52 35.59 -1.70 6.17
N ASN A 53 36.08 -2.92 6.07
CA ASN A 53 37.10 -3.50 6.97
C ASN A 53 36.78 -3.63 8.48
N GLY A 54 36.19 -4.78 8.85
CA GLY A 54 36.59 -5.61 9.99
C GLY A 54 36.54 -5.05 11.42
N ALA A 55 35.46 -5.38 12.15
CA ALA A 55 35.50 -5.91 13.53
C ALA A 55 34.08 -6.36 13.96
N PRO A 56 33.91 -7.50 14.64
CA PRO A 56 32.63 -7.86 15.24
C PRO A 56 32.56 -7.17 16.60
N ASN A 57 31.72 -6.14 16.73
CA ASN A 57 31.40 -5.63 18.06
C ASN A 57 29.91 -5.34 18.15
N GLY A 58 29.33 -5.84 19.24
CA GLY A 58 27.91 -5.95 19.45
C GLY A 58 27.20 -4.63 19.76
N ASN A 59 25.88 -4.79 19.91
CA ASN A 59 24.88 -3.83 20.39
C ASN A 59 24.34 -2.85 19.35
N GLY A 60 23.58 -3.38 18.39
CA GLY A 60 22.43 -2.66 17.84
C GLY A 60 21.17 -3.39 18.28
N GLU A 61 20.27 -2.73 19.02
CA GLU A 61 18.87 -3.14 19.13
C GLU A 61 18.22 -2.98 17.75
N GLY A 62 18.64 -3.82 16.80
CA GLY A 62 18.00 -3.96 15.51
C GLY A 62 16.62 -4.52 15.79
N VAL A 63 15.59 -3.73 15.53
CA VAL A 63 14.23 -4.22 15.55
C VAL A 63 14.24 -5.43 14.60
N ASP A 64 14.09 -6.66 15.09
CA ASP A 64 14.27 -7.92 14.33
C ASP A 64 13.38 -7.95 13.09
N GLU A 65 13.83 -7.47 11.93
CA GLU A 65 12.97 -7.42 10.74
C GLU A 65 12.58 -8.85 10.36
N PRO A 66 11.30 -9.12 10.06
CA PRO A 66 10.90 -10.46 9.65
C PRO A 66 11.77 -10.91 8.49
N TYR A 67 12.39 -12.08 8.63
CA TYR A 67 13.27 -12.67 7.62
C TYR A 67 12.46 -13.09 6.39
N LEU A 68 11.99 -12.10 5.63
CA LEU A 68 11.22 -12.26 4.40
C LEU A 68 11.91 -11.45 3.32
N ASP A 69 12.20 -12.10 2.20
CA ASP A 69 12.65 -11.39 1.01
C ASP A 69 11.62 -10.32 0.60
N PRO A 70 12.04 -9.20 -0.02
CA PRO A 70 11.12 -8.12 -0.38
C PRO A 70 9.90 -8.57 -1.20
N PRO A 71 10.01 -9.52 -2.15
CA PRO A 71 8.86 -10.12 -2.82
C PRO A 71 7.91 -10.87 -1.88
N ALA A 72 8.41 -11.72 -0.97
CA ALA A 72 7.59 -12.43 0.01
C ALA A 72 6.86 -11.47 0.95
N ARG A 73 7.52 -10.43 1.43
CA ARG A 73 6.91 -9.37 2.25
C ARG A 73 5.71 -8.73 1.55
N VAL A 74 5.85 -8.42 0.26
CA VAL A 74 4.77 -7.81 -0.54
C VAL A 74 3.63 -8.79 -0.76
N ARG A 75 3.93 -10.07 -1.03
CA ARG A 75 2.88 -11.11 -1.17
C ARG A 75 2.09 -11.27 0.13
N LEU A 76 2.76 -11.24 1.29
CA LEU A 76 2.10 -11.31 2.58
C LEU A 76 1.19 -10.10 2.82
N LEU A 77 1.69 -8.88 2.59
CA LEU A 77 0.88 -7.66 2.69
C LEU A 77 -0.33 -7.68 1.76
N LEU A 78 -0.17 -8.14 0.51
CA LEU A 78 -1.27 -8.31 -0.44
C LEU A 78 -2.28 -9.35 0.06
N GLY A 79 -1.81 -10.47 0.61
CA GLY A 79 -2.64 -11.50 1.20
C GLY A 79 -3.50 -10.97 2.36
N LEU A 80 -2.88 -10.25 3.29
CA LEU A 80 -3.57 -9.61 4.42
C LEU A 80 -4.58 -8.56 3.95
N ALA A 81 -4.18 -7.71 3.01
CA ALA A 81 -5.05 -6.69 2.44
C ALA A 81 -6.24 -7.27 1.69
N SER A 82 -6.08 -8.41 1.01
CA SER A 82 -7.16 -9.06 0.26
C SER A 82 -8.28 -9.62 1.15
N GLN A 83 -7.98 -9.89 2.42
CA GLN A 83 -8.94 -10.37 3.41
C GLN A 83 -9.65 -9.23 4.15
N TRP A 84 -9.15 -7.99 4.04
CA TRP A 84 -9.71 -6.85 4.72
C TRP A 84 -11.04 -6.40 4.11
N ASN A 85 -11.98 -5.98 4.95
CA ASN A 85 -13.25 -5.40 4.55
C ASN A 85 -13.60 -4.17 5.40
N GLU A 86 -14.52 -3.33 4.92
CA GLU A 86 -14.91 -2.08 5.60
C GLU A 86 -15.60 -2.28 6.95
N GLY A 87 -16.11 -3.49 7.24
CA GLY A 87 -16.62 -3.86 8.56
C GLY A 87 -15.54 -4.31 9.54
N SER A 88 -14.30 -4.46 9.08
CA SER A 88 -13.15 -4.86 9.90
C SER A 88 -12.41 -3.65 10.44
N SER A 89 -11.56 -3.88 11.44
CA SER A 89 -10.67 -2.84 11.96
C SER A 89 -9.78 -2.28 10.84
N ALA A 90 -9.68 -0.96 10.74
CA ALA A 90 -8.71 -0.29 9.86
C ALA A 90 -7.26 -0.46 10.32
N LYS A 91 -7.03 -1.01 11.51
CA LYS A 91 -5.71 -1.19 12.13
C LYS A 91 -5.45 -2.68 12.37
N MET A 92 -4.26 -3.15 12.00
CA MET A 92 -3.80 -4.51 12.25
C MET A 92 -2.31 -4.50 12.59
N GLU A 93 -1.93 -5.18 13.66
CA GLU A 93 -0.53 -5.38 14.03
C GLU A 93 -0.14 -6.82 13.73
N CYS A 94 1.00 -7.00 13.07
CA CYS A 94 1.57 -8.30 12.78
C CYS A 94 3.11 -8.21 12.83
N GLU A 95 3.78 -9.31 12.52
CA GLU A 95 5.25 -9.37 12.52
C GLU A 95 5.89 -8.32 11.60
N LEU A 96 5.22 -7.96 10.50
CA LEU A 96 5.67 -6.91 9.56
C LEU A 96 5.55 -5.48 10.11
N GLY A 97 4.93 -5.30 11.28
CA GLY A 97 4.64 -4.00 11.88
C GLY A 97 3.14 -3.70 11.94
N ARG A 98 2.83 -2.41 11.90
CA ARG A 98 1.49 -1.87 12.02
C ARG A 98 0.95 -1.48 10.65
N LEU A 99 -0.16 -2.11 10.29
CA LEU A 99 -0.88 -1.91 9.05
C LEU A 99 -2.10 -1.01 9.28
N HIS A 100 -2.20 0.03 8.47
CA HIS A 100 -3.40 0.86 8.38
C HIS A 100 -4.06 0.72 7.01
N PHE A 101 -5.34 0.37 7.01
CA PHE A 101 -6.16 0.13 5.83
C PHE A 101 -7.11 1.30 5.58
N THR A 102 -7.23 1.76 4.34
CA THR A 102 -8.10 2.87 3.99
C THR A 102 -8.78 2.64 2.65
N SER A 103 -10.11 2.57 2.66
CA SER A 103 -10.92 2.47 1.44
C SER A 103 -10.95 3.81 0.72
N LEU A 104 -10.70 3.78 -0.59
CA LEU A 104 -10.70 4.93 -1.49
C LEU A 104 -11.76 4.72 -2.56
N SER A 105 -12.79 5.55 -2.58
CA SER A 105 -13.80 5.52 -3.64
C SER A 105 -13.23 6.11 -4.93
N LEU A 106 -13.46 5.45 -6.07
CA LEU A 106 -13.04 5.94 -7.39
C LEU A 106 -14.03 6.92 -8.03
N GLY A 107 -15.10 7.27 -7.31
CA GLY A 107 -16.23 8.02 -7.84
C GLY A 107 -17.08 7.16 -8.78
N ALA A 108 -18.35 7.53 -8.99
CA ALA A 108 -19.17 6.87 -9.98
C ALA A 108 -18.54 7.10 -11.36
N SER A 109 -18.00 6.04 -11.98
CA SER A 109 -17.66 6.08 -13.39
C SER A 109 -18.96 6.28 -14.18
N GLU A 110 -19.24 7.53 -14.58
CA GLU A 110 -20.22 7.88 -15.61
C GLU A 110 -19.72 7.38 -16.97
N THR A 111 -19.66 6.07 -17.13
CA THR A 111 -19.66 5.49 -18.47
C THR A 111 -21.10 5.49 -18.92
N PRO A 112 -21.48 6.20 -20.01
CA PRO A 112 -22.78 6.01 -20.61
C PRO A 112 -22.94 4.52 -20.90
N SER A 113 -24.08 3.96 -20.53
CA SER A 113 -24.45 2.60 -20.91
C SER A 113 -24.20 2.44 -22.41
N PRO A 114 -23.35 1.51 -22.86
CA PRO A 114 -23.20 1.28 -24.29
C PRO A 114 -24.55 0.84 -24.80
N SER A 115 -25.11 1.64 -25.72
CA SER A 115 -26.34 1.35 -26.41
C SER A 115 -26.19 -0.02 -27.07
N VAL A 116 -27.16 -0.89 -26.80
CA VAL A 116 -27.23 -2.25 -27.31
C VAL A 116 -27.01 -2.27 -28.82
N VAL A 117 -25.89 -2.83 -29.27
CA VAL A 117 -25.79 -3.41 -30.61
C VAL A 117 -25.32 -4.84 -30.42
N SER A 118 -26.30 -5.74 -30.48
CA SER A 118 -26.15 -7.18 -30.46
C SER A 118 -25.17 -7.66 -31.54
N GLN A 119 -24.12 -8.37 -31.16
CA GLN A 119 -23.61 -9.50 -31.93
C GLN A 119 -22.80 -10.44 -31.04
N LYS A 120 -23.37 -11.63 -30.82
CA LYS A 120 -22.78 -12.77 -30.13
C LYS A 120 -21.39 -13.09 -30.72
N LEU A 121 -20.44 -13.53 -29.87
CA LEU A 121 -19.69 -14.79 -30.07
C LEU A 121 -18.65 -15.14 -28.98
N LEU A 122 -18.60 -14.47 -27.84
CA LEU A 122 -17.79 -14.88 -26.68
C LEU A 122 -18.53 -14.44 -25.40
N PRO A 123 -18.50 -15.19 -24.28
CA PRO A 123 -18.87 -14.60 -23.00
C PRO A 123 -17.85 -13.50 -22.70
N GLU A 124 -18.22 -12.24 -22.95
CA GLU A 124 -17.42 -11.11 -22.54
C GLU A 124 -17.28 -11.16 -21.03
N SER A 125 -16.10 -11.53 -20.54
CA SER A 125 -15.73 -11.30 -19.15
C SER A 125 -15.64 -9.78 -18.98
N LYS A 126 -16.78 -9.13 -18.71
CA LYS A 126 -16.80 -7.71 -18.33
C LYS A 126 -15.74 -7.54 -17.25
N PRO A 127 -14.70 -6.70 -17.45
CA PRO A 127 -13.75 -6.46 -16.39
C PRO A 127 -14.53 -5.96 -15.18
N ALA A 128 -14.34 -6.60 -14.03
CA ALA A 128 -15.04 -6.24 -12.81
C ALA A 128 -14.85 -4.73 -12.60
N LYS A 129 -15.96 -3.99 -12.54
CA LYS A 129 -15.93 -2.55 -12.32
C LYS A 129 -15.23 -2.31 -10.98
N VAL A 130 -14.09 -1.65 -11.01
CA VAL A 130 -13.35 -1.32 -9.79
C VAL A 130 -13.92 0.00 -9.28
N ASP A 131 -14.85 -0.07 -8.34
CA ASP A 131 -15.51 1.11 -7.77
C ASP A 131 -14.75 1.70 -6.56
N ARG A 132 -13.83 0.91 -6.00
CA ARG A 132 -13.01 1.29 -4.84
C ARG A 132 -11.61 0.72 -4.93
N LEU A 133 -10.65 1.36 -4.27
CA LEU A 133 -9.30 0.89 -4.03
C LEU A 133 -9.03 0.81 -2.52
N LEU A 134 -8.00 0.06 -2.16
CA LEU A 134 -7.52 -0.07 -0.80
C LEU A 134 -6.10 0.49 -0.72
N LEU A 135 -5.92 1.53 0.10
CA LEU A 135 -4.61 1.99 0.54
C LEU A 135 -4.20 1.18 1.77
N VAL A 136 -2.97 0.68 1.75
CA VAL A 136 -2.33 -0.01 2.88
C VAL A 136 -1.04 0.71 3.22
N LEU A 137 -0.94 1.20 4.46
CA LEU A 137 0.29 1.78 5.00
C LEU A 137 0.88 0.81 6.01
N ASN A 138 2.16 0.49 5.87
CA ASN A 138 2.90 -0.32 6.83
C ASN A 138 3.99 0.53 7.50
N GLY A 139 3.93 0.61 8.83
CA GLY A 139 4.89 1.31 9.66
C GLY A 139 5.42 0.39 10.76
N ARG A 140 6.70 0.56 11.10
CA ARG A 140 7.36 -0.18 12.16
C ARG A 140 7.71 0.78 13.27
N GLY A 141 7.20 0.57 14.48
CA GLY A 141 7.30 1.55 15.57
C GLY A 141 6.45 2.82 15.38
N THR A 142 5.78 2.97 14.24
CA THR A 142 4.92 4.12 13.92
C THR A 142 3.63 4.12 14.76
N GLY A 143 3.23 5.28 15.27
CA GLY A 143 1.96 5.45 15.99
C GLY A 143 0.73 5.22 15.09
N TRP A 144 -0.35 4.67 15.65
CA TRP A 144 -1.61 4.48 14.91
C TRP A 144 -2.23 5.79 14.43
N ASP A 145 -2.06 6.83 15.21
CA ASP A 145 -2.44 8.21 14.94
C ASP A 145 -1.66 8.79 13.77
N VAL A 146 -0.35 8.53 13.70
CA VAL A 146 0.51 8.96 12.59
C VAL A 146 0.10 8.25 11.29
N LEU A 147 -0.11 6.93 11.33
CA LEU A 147 -0.57 6.16 10.17
C LEU A 147 -1.95 6.63 9.68
N ALA A 148 -2.88 6.89 10.62
CA ALA A 148 -4.19 7.42 10.29
C ALA A 148 -4.10 8.82 9.66
N ALA A 149 -3.28 9.72 10.22
CA ALA A 149 -3.07 11.06 9.68
C ALA A 149 -2.51 11.02 8.25
N LYS A 150 -1.50 10.17 8.01
CA LYS A 150 -0.91 9.96 6.68
C LYS A 150 -1.90 9.38 5.68
N SER A 151 -2.76 8.46 6.13
CA SER A 151 -3.82 7.91 5.27
C SER A 151 -4.85 8.97 4.85
N GLU A 152 -5.21 9.88 5.75
CA GLU A 152 -6.15 10.96 5.46
C GLU A 152 -5.50 12.06 4.60
N GLU A 153 -4.21 12.33 4.77
CA GLU A 153 -3.42 13.18 3.86
C GLU A 153 -3.45 12.63 2.44
N PHE A 154 -3.15 11.34 2.25
CA PHE A 154 -3.24 10.69 0.95
C PHE A 154 -4.65 10.75 0.37
N LYS A 155 -5.67 10.46 1.19
CA LYS A 155 -7.07 10.45 0.76
C LYS A 155 -7.57 11.83 0.34
N LYS A 156 -7.07 12.90 0.96
CA LYS A 156 -7.33 14.28 0.52
C LYS A 156 -6.67 14.56 -0.82
N ALA A 157 -5.39 14.19 -0.98
CA ALA A 157 -4.67 14.33 -2.24
C ALA A 157 -5.30 13.51 -3.38
N TRP A 158 -5.87 12.35 -3.05
CA TRP A 158 -6.59 11.47 -3.99
C TRP A 158 -7.89 12.07 -4.53
N LYS A 159 -8.58 12.88 -3.71
CA LYS A 159 -9.83 13.55 -4.09
C LYS A 159 -9.62 14.88 -4.82
N SER A 160 -8.42 15.44 -4.74
CA SER A 160 -8.04 16.70 -5.40
C SER A 160 -7.67 16.49 -6.85
#